data_AF-G0M947-F1
#
_entry.id   AF-G0M947-F1
#
_cell.length_a   1.000
_cell.length_b   1.000
_cell.length_c   1.000
_cell.angle_alpha   90.00
_cell.angle_beta   90.00
_cell.angle_gamma   90.00
#
_symmetry.space_group_name_H-M   'P 1'
#
loop_
_entity.id
_entity.type
_entity.pdbx_description
1 polymer ?
#
loop_
_entity_poly.entity_id
_entity_poly.type
_entity_poly.pdbx_seq_one_letter_code
_entity_poly.pdbx_strand_id
1 'polypeptide(L)'
;MDHRLMRLEQNYFAIKGDLRRTLMKEMYESQLKIKDAIDKGEQNIERLESLRKKLQDSQMGMESWHYADLFDKQCVELEQERERIATCAVLKEYLKIMTLSYLTKNALIIFKLLCLEDSPETFNAAIIGELCDLRTFHYQFQGQLQKFHEVLLNESKANRNTVDVCRGFVSQVKETMDHDIMLGLCEVFPAALENGDLSAIRSFVADTDVLTAELSLIENGSKLQIENKDLKELIAPSTQEVYFDFLKENLFQTKTVILLIIIAWIFCFCL
;
A
#
# COMPACT_ATOMS: atom_id res chain seq x y z
N MET A 1 -43.14 113.25 27.48
CA MET A 1 -42.45 112.05 26.95
C MET A 1 -42.75 111.97 25.47
N ASP A 2 -41.74 111.92 24.60
CA ASP A 2 -41.89 112.10 23.15
C ASP A 2 -42.53 110.86 22.48
N HIS A 3 -43.63 111.08 21.76
CA HIS A 3 -44.45 110.04 21.12
C HIS A 3 -43.69 109.25 20.03
N ARG A 4 -42.57 109.80 19.54
CA ARG A 4 -41.63 109.11 18.65
C ARG A 4 -40.72 108.13 19.40
N LEU A 5 -40.27 108.50 20.60
CA LEU A 5 -39.44 107.64 21.44
C LEU A 5 -40.20 106.37 21.86
N MET A 6 -41.46 106.54 22.27
CA MET A 6 -42.31 105.42 22.72
C MET A 6 -42.59 104.42 21.60
N ARG A 7 -42.73 104.89 20.34
CA ARG A 7 -42.85 104.02 19.16
C ARG A 7 -41.55 103.29 18.81
N LEU A 8 -40.41 103.95 19.00
CA LEU A 8 -39.10 103.32 18.80
C LEU A 8 -38.84 102.21 19.85
N GLU A 9 -39.21 102.44 21.10
CA GLU A 9 -39.11 101.43 22.16
C GLU A 9 -40.02 100.23 21.89
N GLN A 10 -41.29 100.46 21.52
CA GLN A 10 -42.21 99.38 21.16
C GLN A 10 -41.72 98.57 19.96
N ASN A 11 -41.20 99.22 18.92
CA ASN A 11 -40.61 98.54 17.76
C ASN A 11 -39.35 97.76 18.14
N TYR A 12 -38.49 98.31 19.00
CA TYR A 12 -37.30 97.61 19.49
C TYR A 12 -37.67 96.33 20.27
N PHE A 13 -38.67 96.39 21.15
CA PHE A 13 -39.14 95.22 21.89
C PHE A 13 -39.79 94.18 20.98
N ALA A 14 -40.59 94.60 19.99
CA ALA A 14 -41.19 93.70 19.01
C ALA A 14 -40.13 92.98 18.17
N ILE A 15 -39.18 93.72 17.59
CA ILE A 15 -38.08 93.16 16.78
C ILE A 15 -37.21 92.22 17.62
N LYS A 16 -36.88 92.60 18.87
CA LYS A 16 -36.10 91.75 19.78
C LYS A 16 -36.85 90.48 20.15
N GLY A 17 -38.16 90.55 20.35
CA GLY A 17 -39.03 89.40 20.61
C GLY A 17 -39.12 88.45 19.41
N ASP A 18 -39.26 88.99 18.20
CA ASP A 18 -39.29 88.21 16.96
C ASP A 18 -37.95 87.54 16.67
N LEU A 19 -36.84 88.28 16.78
CA LEU A 19 -35.50 87.74 16.60
C LEU A 19 -35.24 86.58 17.58
N ARG A 20 -35.67 86.73 18.85
CA ARG A 20 -35.52 85.69 19.86
C ARG A 20 -36.35 84.44 19.54
N ARG A 21 -37.57 84.60 19.01
CA ARG A 21 -38.43 83.49 18.59
C ARG A 21 -37.86 82.75 17.38
N THR A 22 -37.39 83.48 16.37
CA THR A 22 -36.77 82.88 15.18
C THR A 22 -35.50 82.12 15.53
N LEU A 23 -34.62 82.71 16.35
CA LEU A 23 -33.39 82.06 16.80
C LEU A 23 -33.68 80.77 17.59
N MET A 24 -34.69 80.79 18.47
CA MET A 24 -35.08 79.61 19.25
C MET A 24 -35.65 78.50 18.36
N LYS A 25 -36.42 78.86 17.34
CA LYS A 25 -36.97 77.92 16.35
C LYS A 25 -35.88 77.29 15.50
N GLU A 26 -34.95 78.09 14.97
CA GLU A 26 -33.80 77.60 14.19
C GLU A 26 -32.88 76.71 15.03
N MET A 27 -32.62 77.07 16.29
CA MET A 27 -31.86 76.22 17.21
C MET A 27 -32.55 74.87 17.43
N TYR A 28 -33.87 74.87 17.64
CA TYR A 28 -34.63 73.63 17.86
C TYR A 28 -34.64 72.75 16.61
N GLU A 29 -34.88 73.32 15.43
CA GLU A 29 -34.82 72.60 14.15
C GLU A 29 -33.41 72.07 13.84
N SER A 30 -32.38 72.83 14.18
CA SER A 30 -30.98 72.39 14.05
C SER A 30 -30.66 71.24 15.00
N GLN A 31 -31.08 71.32 16.26
CA GLN A 31 -30.94 70.23 17.23
C GLN A 31 -31.69 68.97 16.79
N LEU A 32 -32.89 69.12 16.21
CA LEU A 32 -33.65 67.99 15.69
C LEU A 32 -32.91 67.30 14.53
N LYS A 33 -32.36 68.08 13.59
CA LYS A 33 -31.56 67.55 12.47
C LYS A 33 -30.28 66.86 12.95
N ILE A 34 -29.62 67.41 13.96
CA ILE A 34 -28.42 66.79 14.56
C ILE A 34 -28.81 65.47 15.23
N LYS A 35 -29.92 65.45 15.98
CA LYS A 35 -30.42 64.23 16.61
C LYS A 35 -30.77 63.15 15.59
N ASP A 36 -31.53 63.49 14.55
CA ASP A 36 -31.86 62.55 13.46
C ASP A 36 -30.61 62.01 12.76
N ALA A 37 -29.57 62.84 12.60
CA ALA A 37 -28.30 62.42 12.02
C ALA A 37 -27.52 61.48 12.95
N ILE A 38 -27.55 61.72 14.26
CA ILE A 38 -26.95 60.84 15.27
C ILE A 38 -27.68 59.51 15.29
N ASP A 39 -29.01 59.50 15.40
CA ASP A 39 -29.82 58.28 15.46
C ASP A 39 -29.62 57.41 14.19
N LYS A 40 -29.54 58.04 13.01
CA LYS A 40 -29.19 57.35 11.75
C LYS A 40 -27.74 56.84 11.74
N GLY A 41 -26.83 57.60 12.35
CA GLY A 41 -25.44 57.19 12.54
C GLY A 41 -25.33 55.93 13.39
N GLU A 42 -26.03 55.90 14.53
CA GLU A 42 -26.08 54.75 15.44
C GLU A 42 -26.65 53.50 14.77
N GLN A 43 -27.78 53.62 14.06
CA GLN A 43 -28.35 52.49 13.31
C GLN A 43 -27.41 51.95 12.23
N ASN A 44 -26.65 52.82 11.56
CA ASN A 44 -25.68 52.39 10.57
C ASN A 44 -24.48 51.68 11.21
N ILE A 45 -24.03 52.12 12.39
CA ILE A 45 -22.97 51.46 13.14
C ILE A 45 -23.41 50.06 13.56
N GLU A 46 -24.58 49.90 14.18
CA GLU A 46 -25.12 48.59 14.55
C GLU A 46 -25.23 47.64 13.36
N ARG A 47 -25.70 48.17 12.21
CA ARG A 47 -25.80 47.39 10.98
C ARG A 47 -24.43 46.92 10.49
N LEU A 48 -23.43 47.79 10.49
CA LEU A 48 -22.05 47.46 10.08
C LEU A 48 -21.41 46.43 11.02
N GLU A 49 -21.63 46.55 12.33
CA GLU A 49 -21.16 45.57 13.31
C GLU A 49 -21.80 44.20 13.10
N SER A 50 -23.11 44.16 12.82
CA SER A 50 -23.81 42.91 12.52
C SER A 50 -23.30 42.23 11.24
N LEU A 51 -23.00 43.02 10.20
CA LEU A 51 -22.43 42.53 8.95
C LEU A 51 -21.00 42.03 9.14
N ARG A 52 -20.18 42.76 9.91
CA ARG A 52 -18.82 42.37 10.26
C ARG A 52 -18.82 41.03 10.99
N LYS A 53 -19.70 40.84 11.97
CA LYS A 53 -19.82 39.59 12.72
C LYS A 53 -20.22 38.42 11.80
N LYS A 54 -21.23 38.61 10.95
CA LYS A 54 -21.64 37.59 9.96
C LYS A 54 -20.52 37.23 8.98
N LEU A 55 -19.75 38.21 8.53
CA LEU A 55 -18.62 37.97 7.63
C LEU A 55 -17.53 37.15 8.33
N GLN A 56 -17.21 37.50 9.58
CA GLN A 56 -16.20 36.79 10.38
C GLN A 56 -16.63 35.34 10.68
N ASP A 57 -17.88 35.12 11.07
CA ASP A 57 -18.43 33.79 11.30
C ASP A 57 -18.43 32.95 10.01
N SER A 58 -18.76 33.57 8.86
CA SER A 58 -18.71 32.90 7.55
C SER A 58 -17.29 32.53 7.12
N GLN A 59 -16.30 33.39 7.39
CA GLN A 59 -14.89 33.12 7.08
C GLN A 59 -14.34 31.98 7.93
N MET A 60 -14.58 32.01 9.24
CA MET A 60 -14.19 30.91 10.13
C MET A 60 -14.87 29.60 9.74
N GLY A 61 -16.15 29.65 9.33
CA GLY A 61 -16.86 28.49 8.80
C GLY A 61 -16.19 27.93 7.55
N MET A 62 -15.88 28.77 6.56
CA MET A 62 -15.19 28.36 5.33
C MET A 62 -13.80 27.75 5.61
N GLU A 63 -13.01 28.36 6.48
CA GLU A 63 -11.70 27.84 6.87
C GLU A 63 -11.83 26.48 7.56
N SER A 64 -12.77 26.35 8.50
CA SER A 64 -13.04 25.07 9.18
C SER A 64 -13.44 23.97 8.20
N TRP A 65 -14.30 24.26 7.22
CA TRP A 65 -14.69 23.30 6.18
C TRP A 65 -13.51 22.93 5.27
N HIS A 66 -12.67 23.90 4.91
CA HIS A 66 -11.50 23.65 4.09
C HIS A 66 -10.48 22.74 4.79
N TYR A 67 -10.21 22.97 6.08
CA TYR A 67 -9.33 22.10 6.85
C TYR A 67 -9.92 20.71 7.04
N ALA A 68 -11.23 20.59 7.29
CA ALA A 68 -11.89 19.29 7.37
C ALA A 68 -11.75 18.48 6.07
N ASP A 69 -11.98 19.11 4.92
CA ASP A 69 -11.80 18.47 3.60
C ASP A 69 -10.35 18.04 3.35
N LEU A 70 -9.36 18.84 3.76
CA LEU A 70 -7.95 18.46 3.69
C LEU A 70 -7.61 17.27 4.59
N PHE A 71 -8.13 17.26 5.82
CA PHE A 71 -7.95 16.14 6.75
C PHE A 71 -8.57 14.85 6.20
N ASP A 72 -9.79 14.92 5.67
CA ASP A 72 -10.47 13.76 5.09
C ASP A 72 -9.66 13.18 3.92
N LYS A 73 -9.12 14.03 3.04
CA LYS A 73 -8.23 13.60 1.95
C LYS A 73 -6.96 12.92 2.46
N GLN A 74 -6.30 13.50 3.46
CA GLN A 74 -5.11 12.89 4.07
C GLN A 74 -5.42 11.56 4.75
N CYS A 75 -6.58 11.43 5.39
CA CYS A 75 -7.02 10.16 5.97
C CYS A 75 -7.18 9.07 4.89
N VAL A 76 -7.79 9.40 3.75
CA VAL A 76 -7.93 8.44 2.63
C VAL A 76 -6.56 8.03 2.08
N GLU A 77 -5.64 8.97 1.86
CA GLU A 77 -4.29 8.67 1.40
C GLU A 77 -3.53 7.76 2.39
N LEU A 78 -3.65 8.04 3.69
CA LEU A 78 -3.03 7.21 4.73
C LEU A 78 -3.65 5.81 4.82
N GLU A 79 -4.95 5.67 4.60
CA GLU A 79 -5.60 4.36 4.55
C GLU A 79 -5.12 3.53 3.35
N GLN A 80 -4.99 4.16 2.18
CA GLN A 80 -4.43 3.53 0.99
C GLN A 80 -2.97 3.10 1.23
N GLU A 81 -2.16 3.95 1.84
CA GLU A 81 -0.77 3.63 2.16
C GLU A 81 -0.65 2.48 3.18
N ARG A 82 -1.57 2.40 4.14
CA ARG A 82 -1.63 1.27 5.08
C ARG A 82 -2.01 -0.04 4.40
N GLU A 83 -3.01 -0.04 3.50
CA GLU A 83 -3.34 -1.21 2.68
C GLU A 83 -2.15 -1.63 1.83
N ARG A 84 -1.44 -0.66 1.24
CA ARG A 84 -0.26 -0.88 0.42
C ARG A 84 0.86 -1.59 1.18
N ILE A 85 1.25 -1.06 2.34
CA ILE A 85 2.30 -1.64 3.19
C ILE A 85 1.95 -3.05 3.63
N ALA A 86 0.70 -3.26 4.06
CA ALA A 86 0.20 -4.58 4.47
C ALA A 86 0.25 -5.59 3.31
N THR A 87 -0.15 -5.16 2.10
CA THR A 87 -0.09 -5.99 0.88
C THR A 87 1.34 -6.37 0.52
N CYS A 88 2.29 -5.43 0.62
CA CYS A 88 3.70 -5.72 0.37
C CYS A 88 4.27 -6.76 1.35
N ALA A 89 3.88 -6.72 2.62
CA ALA A 89 4.31 -7.71 3.61
C ALA A 89 3.83 -9.13 3.25
N VAL A 90 2.56 -9.28 2.83
CA VAL A 90 2.01 -10.56 2.34
C VAL A 90 2.78 -11.07 1.12
N LEU A 91 3.00 -10.18 0.14
CA LEU A 91 3.71 -10.52 -1.09
C LEU A 91 5.16 -10.96 -0.83
N LYS A 92 5.84 -10.37 0.15
CA LYS A 92 7.22 -10.74 0.52
C LYS A 92 7.32 -12.19 0.98
N GLU A 93 6.40 -12.64 1.83
CA GLU A 93 6.41 -14.03 2.31
C GLU A 93 5.92 -15.00 1.24
N TYR A 94 4.95 -14.58 0.41
CA TYR A 94 4.51 -15.33 -0.78
C TYR A 94 5.65 -15.57 -1.78
N LEU A 95 6.47 -14.56 -2.07
CA LEU A 95 7.61 -14.70 -2.99
C LEU A 95 8.63 -15.75 -2.51
N LYS A 96 8.87 -15.81 -1.20
CA LYS A 96 9.76 -16.85 -0.64
C LYS A 96 9.20 -18.25 -0.84
N ILE A 97 7.88 -18.43 -0.68
CA ILE A 97 7.21 -19.72 -0.95
C ILE A 97 7.34 -20.10 -2.42
N MET A 98 7.12 -19.14 -3.33
CA MET A 98 7.29 -19.36 -4.76
C MET A 98 8.72 -19.78 -5.11
N THR A 99 9.73 -19.14 -4.53
CA THR A 99 11.13 -19.53 -4.71
C THR A 99 11.39 -20.95 -4.23
N LEU A 100 10.89 -21.33 -3.06
CA LEU A 100 11.07 -22.68 -2.51
C LEU A 100 10.38 -23.74 -3.38
N SER A 101 9.19 -23.45 -3.89
CA SER A 101 8.47 -24.30 -4.85
C SER A 101 9.28 -24.50 -6.13
N TYR A 102 9.84 -23.41 -6.68
CA TYR A 102 10.70 -23.47 -7.87
C TYR A 102 11.99 -24.27 -7.63
N LEU A 103 12.67 -24.05 -6.50
CA LEU A 103 13.88 -24.79 -6.14
C LEU A 103 13.60 -26.28 -5.97
N THR A 104 12.50 -26.63 -5.30
CA THR A 104 12.05 -28.02 -5.13
C THR A 104 11.81 -28.67 -6.48
N LYS A 105 11.09 -28.00 -7.38
CA LYS A 105 10.85 -28.50 -8.73
C LYS A 105 12.16 -28.79 -9.49
N ASN A 106 13.14 -27.88 -9.40
CA ASN A 106 14.41 -28.09 -10.09
C ASN A 106 15.20 -29.26 -9.51
N ALA A 107 15.25 -29.39 -8.18
CA ALA A 107 15.89 -30.53 -7.53
C ALA A 107 15.20 -31.85 -7.91
N LEU A 108 13.86 -31.88 -8.03
CA LEU A 108 13.12 -33.04 -8.54
C LEU A 108 13.50 -33.40 -9.99
N ILE A 109 13.66 -32.41 -10.87
CA ILE A 109 14.09 -32.61 -12.26
C ILE A 109 15.52 -33.18 -12.30
N ILE A 110 16.45 -32.62 -11.52
CA ILE A 110 17.85 -33.07 -11.48
C ILE A 110 17.92 -34.49 -10.91
N PHE A 111 17.25 -34.75 -9.78
CA PHE A 111 17.12 -36.07 -9.17
C PHE A 111 16.66 -37.11 -10.19
N LYS A 112 15.59 -36.81 -10.94
CA LYS A 112 15.09 -37.69 -12.01
C LYS A 112 16.17 -37.99 -13.05
N LEU A 113 16.86 -36.96 -13.55
CA LEU A 113 17.89 -37.13 -14.58
C LEU A 113 19.01 -38.06 -14.11
N LEU A 114 19.47 -37.88 -12.87
CA LEU A 114 20.51 -38.72 -12.27
C LEU A 114 20.08 -40.18 -12.07
N CYS A 115 18.79 -40.42 -11.83
CA CYS A 115 18.24 -41.77 -11.64
C CYS A 115 17.90 -42.49 -12.95
N LEU A 116 17.88 -41.80 -14.09
CA LEU A 116 17.62 -42.37 -15.41
C LEU A 116 18.88 -42.86 -16.14
N GLU A 117 20.07 -42.63 -15.59
CA GLU A 117 21.31 -43.17 -16.15
C GLU A 117 21.37 -44.70 -16.00
N ASP A 118 22.04 -45.38 -16.94
CA ASP A 118 22.16 -46.85 -16.97
C ASP A 118 22.85 -47.44 -15.72
N SER A 119 23.48 -46.58 -14.91
CA SER A 119 24.12 -46.93 -13.63
C SER A 119 23.89 -45.82 -12.59
N PRO A 120 22.74 -45.83 -11.89
CA PRO A 120 22.43 -44.85 -10.83
C PRO A 120 23.47 -44.85 -9.70
N GLU A 121 24.10 -46.01 -9.46
CA GLU A 121 25.18 -46.21 -8.50
C GLU A 121 26.39 -45.30 -8.78
N THR A 122 26.63 -44.95 -10.04
CA THR A 122 27.68 -44.00 -10.47
C THR A 122 27.41 -42.59 -9.98
N PHE A 123 26.13 -42.26 -9.72
CA PHE A 123 25.68 -40.94 -9.28
C PHE A 123 25.17 -40.93 -7.84
N ASN A 124 25.40 -41.99 -7.06
CA ASN A 124 24.90 -42.13 -5.68
C ASN A 124 25.12 -40.86 -4.84
N ALA A 125 26.33 -40.30 -4.86
CA ALA A 125 26.65 -39.10 -4.11
C ALA A 125 25.85 -37.86 -4.56
N ALA A 126 25.63 -37.70 -5.87
CA ALA A 126 24.84 -36.60 -6.43
C ALA A 126 23.35 -36.78 -6.12
N ILE A 127 22.82 -38.00 -6.25
CA ILE A 127 21.43 -38.34 -5.92
C ILE A 127 21.15 -38.06 -4.44
N ILE A 128 22.04 -38.48 -3.54
CA ILE A 128 21.94 -38.19 -2.10
C ILE A 128 22.00 -36.69 -1.84
N GLY A 129 22.82 -35.94 -2.59
CA GLY A 129 22.88 -34.48 -2.54
C GLY A 129 21.53 -33.83 -2.84
N GLU A 130 20.90 -34.20 -3.96
CA GLU A 130 19.59 -33.67 -4.35
C GLU A 130 18.49 -34.04 -3.32
N LEU A 131 18.52 -35.25 -2.76
CA LEU A 131 17.59 -35.65 -1.69
C LEU A 131 17.79 -34.82 -0.40
N CYS A 132 19.03 -34.49 -0.05
CA CYS A 132 19.33 -33.59 1.06
C CYS A 132 18.78 -32.18 0.80
N ASP A 133 18.90 -31.67 -0.42
CA ASP A 133 18.37 -30.38 -0.83
C ASP A 133 16.84 -30.37 -0.79
N LEU A 134 16.18 -31.39 -1.33
CA LEU A 134 14.71 -31.55 -1.27
C LEU A 134 14.21 -31.53 0.17
N ARG A 135 14.86 -32.28 1.08
CA ARG A 135 14.53 -32.27 2.51
C ARG A 135 14.71 -30.89 3.13
N THR A 136 15.77 -30.18 2.76
CA THR A 136 16.05 -28.83 3.23
C THR A 136 15.00 -27.83 2.76
N PHE A 137 14.62 -27.88 1.48
CA PHE A 137 13.59 -27.02 0.91
C PHE A 137 12.22 -27.30 1.52
N HIS A 138 11.88 -28.57 1.75
CA HIS A 138 10.66 -28.93 2.46
C HIS A 138 10.62 -28.34 3.88
N TYR A 139 11.69 -28.48 4.66
CA TYR A 139 11.76 -27.89 6.00
C TYR A 139 11.65 -26.36 5.97
N GLN A 140 12.36 -25.70 5.05
CA GLN A 140 12.26 -24.25 4.87
C GLN A 140 10.85 -23.82 4.45
N PHE A 141 10.19 -24.60 3.60
CA PHE A 141 8.81 -24.36 3.18
C PHE A 141 7.85 -24.40 4.37
N GLN A 142 7.95 -25.39 5.26
CA GLN A 142 7.12 -25.45 6.47
C GLN A 142 7.29 -24.22 7.36
N GLY A 143 8.54 -23.83 7.62
CA GLY A 143 8.82 -22.63 8.40
C GLY A 143 8.32 -21.35 7.73
N GLN A 144 8.41 -21.28 6.39
CA GLN A 144 7.96 -20.15 5.61
C GLN A 144 6.42 -20.08 5.50
N LEU A 145 5.74 -21.23 5.45
CA LEU A 145 4.29 -21.36 5.47
C LEU A 145 3.71 -20.83 6.79
N GLN A 146 4.36 -21.13 7.92
CA GLN A 146 3.96 -20.58 9.22
C GLN A 146 4.07 -19.05 9.25
N LYS A 147 5.19 -18.49 8.77
CA LYS A 147 5.38 -17.03 8.66
C LYS A 147 4.35 -16.37 7.76
N PHE A 148 4.02 -17.01 6.63
CA PHE A 148 2.98 -16.51 5.73
C PHE A 148 1.63 -16.43 6.43
N HIS A 149 1.22 -17.46 7.18
CA HIS A 149 -0.01 -17.42 7.97
C HIS A 149 0.02 -16.35 9.07
N GLU A 150 1.15 -16.17 9.77
CA GLU A 150 1.32 -15.12 10.77
C GLU A 150 1.15 -13.72 10.16
N VAL A 151 1.77 -13.48 9.00
CA VAL A 151 1.61 -12.21 8.27
C VAL A 151 0.16 -11.99 7.85
N LEU A 152 -0.55 -13.02 7.38
CA LEU A 152 -1.98 -12.89 7.04
C LEU A 152 -2.86 -12.51 8.24
N LEU A 153 -2.50 -12.94 9.45
CA LEU A 153 -3.22 -12.57 10.68
C LEU A 153 -2.91 -11.12 11.10
N ASN A 154 -1.65 -10.72 10.99
CA ASN A 154 -1.19 -9.39 11.41
C ASN A 154 -1.58 -8.29 10.42
N GLU A 155 -1.57 -8.60 9.12
CA GLU A 155 -1.78 -7.64 8.03
C GLU A 155 -3.22 -7.67 7.50
N SER A 156 -4.20 -7.54 8.40
CA SER A 156 -5.65 -7.57 8.06
C SER A 156 -6.11 -6.48 7.09
N LYS A 157 -5.28 -5.46 6.85
CA LYS A 157 -5.53 -4.37 5.91
C LYS A 157 -4.99 -4.63 4.50
N ALA A 158 -4.32 -5.76 4.28
CA ALA A 158 -3.81 -6.11 2.96
C ALA A 158 -4.95 -6.23 1.93
N ASN A 159 -4.63 -5.93 0.68
CA ASN A 159 -5.55 -6.00 -0.44
C ASN A 159 -6.11 -7.43 -0.57
N ARG A 160 -7.43 -7.54 -0.46
CA ARG A 160 -8.10 -8.84 -0.38
C ARG A 160 -7.90 -9.70 -1.62
N ASN A 161 -7.99 -9.10 -2.81
CA ASN A 161 -7.80 -9.84 -4.07
C ASN A 161 -6.39 -10.43 -4.15
N THR A 162 -5.38 -9.63 -3.77
CA THR A 162 -3.99 -10.08 -3.71
C THR A 162 -3.83 -11.23 -2.70
N VAL A 163 -4.39 -11.07 -1.50
CA VAL A 163 -4.35 -12.11 -0.44
C VAL A 163 -4.99 -13.41 -0.92
N ASP A 164 -6.15 -13.34 -1.56
CA ASP A 164 -6.89 -14.53 -2.02
C ASP A 164 -6.12 -15.27 -3.12
N VAL A 165 -5.47 -14.55 -4.04
CA VAL A 165 -4.58 -15.16 -5.06
C VAL A 165 -3.37 -15.83 -4.40
N CYS A 166 -2.68 -15.14 -3.49
CA CYS A 166 -1.55 -15.70 -2.76
C CYS A 166 -1.94 -16.96 -1.98
N ARG A 167 -3.09 -16.94 -1.29
CA ARG A 167 -3.59 -18.09 -0.53
C ARG A 167 -3.90 -19.28 -1.43
N GLY A 168 -4.49 -19.04 -2.60
CA GLY A 168 -4.78 -20.09 -3.57
C GLY A 168 -3.52 -20.81 -4.03
N PHE A 169 -2.50 -20.06 -4.45
CA PHE A 169 -1.20 -20.61 -4.84
C PHE A 169 -0.53 -21.37 -3.69
N VAL A 170 -0.45 -20.75 -2.50
CA VAL A 170 0.22 -21.36 -1.34
C VAL A 170 -0.45 -22.66 -0.92
N SER A 171 -1.79 -22.76 -1.04
CA SER A 171 -2.51 -24.01 -0.74
C SER A 171 -2.14 -25.13 -1.72
N GLN A 172 -2.09 -24.83 -3.02
CA GLN A 172 -1.69 -25.82 -4.03
C GLN A 172 -0.24 -26.29 -3.83
N VAL A 173 0.68 -25.36 -3.57
CA VAL A 173 2.07 -25.72 -3.27
C VAL A 173 2.15 -26.58 -2.01
N LYS A 174 1.38 -26.25 -0.96
CA LYS A 174 1.33 -27.05 0.26
C LYS A 174 0.86 -28.48 -0.02
N GLU A 175 -0.20 -28.65 -0.82
CA GLU A 175 -0.71 -29.98 -1.18
C GLU A 175 0.36 -30.84 -1.87
N THR A 176 1.13 -30.27 -2.80
CA THR A 176 2.22 -30.99 -3.48
C THR A 176 3.44 -31.22 -2.58
N MET A 177 3.82 -30.25 -1.74
CA MET A 177 4.99 -30.34 -0.86
C MET A 177 4.77 -31.31 0.31
N ASP A 178 3.54 -31.41 0.81
CA ASP A 178 3.14 -32.34 1.88
C ASP A 178 2.74 -33.72 1.35
N HIS A 179 2.85 -33.96 0.04
CA HIS A 179 2.45 -35.23 -0.56
C HIS A 179 3.32 -36.37 -0.01
N ASP A 180 2.72 -37.52 0.35
CA ASP A 180 3.45 -38.68 0.93
C ASP A 180 4.63 -39.14 0.06
N ILE A 181 4.54 -38.89 -1.25
CA ILE A 181 5.61 -39.13 -2.22
C ILE A 181 6.88 -38.30 -1.91
N MET A 182 6.74 -37.01 -1.57
CA MET A 182 7.89 -36.15 -1.22
C MET A 182 8.63 -36.66 0.02
N LEU A 183 7.87 -37.14 1.01
CA LEU A 183 8.43 -37.76 2.21
C LEU A 183 9.08 -39.12 1.87
N GLY A 184 8.40 -39.94 1.05
CA GLY A 184 8.92 -41.21 0.57
C GLY A 184 10.24 -41.07 -0.20
N LEU A 185 10.36 -40.06 -1.06
CA LEU A 185 11.60 -39.72 -1.76
C LEU A 185 12.72 -39.39 -0.77
N CYS A 186 12.44 -38.57 0.24
CA CYS A 186 13.47 -38.16 1.20
C CYS A 186 13.86 -39.25 2.21
N GLU A 187 12.95 -40.17 2.56
CA GLU A 187 13.14 -41.11 3.67
C GLU A 187 13.36 -42.56 3.23
N VAL A 188 12.72 -42.99 2.14
CA VAL A 188 12.70 -44.40 1.70
C VAL A 188 13.61 -44.63 0.51
N PHE A 189 13.69 -43.68 -0.43
CA PHE A 189 14.54 -43.80 -1.62
C PHE A 189 16.03 -44.11 -1.31
N PRO A 190 16.69 -43.47 -0.31
CA PRO A 190 18.09 -43.78 0.00
C PRO A 190 18.33 -45.26 0.28
N ALA A 191 17.40 -45.93 0.98
CA ALA A 191 17.53 -47.36 1.26
C ALA A 191 17.30 -48.22 -0.01
N ALA A 192 16.38 -47.81 -0.90
CA ALA A 192 16.20 -48.49 -2.18
C ALA A 192 17.46 -48.39 -3.06
N LEU A 193 18.13 -47.23 -3.01
CA LEU A 193 19.38 -46.97 -3.71
C LEU A 193 20.54 -47.81 -3.15
N GLU A 194 20.70 -47.87 -1.83
CA GLU A 194 21.73 -48.70 -1.17
C GLU A 194 21.55 -50.20 -1.47
N ASN A 195 20.31 -50.67 -1.56
CA ASN A 195 19.99 -52.07 -1.84
C ASN A 195 19.99 -52.42 -3.34
N GLY A 196 20.19 -51.45 -4.23
CA GLY A 196 20.11 -51.64 -5.67
C GLY A 196 18.72 -52.08 -6.17
N ASP A 197 17.64 -51.69 -5.47
CA ASP A 197 16.27 -52.04 -5.85
C ASP A 197 15.79 -51.20 -7.04
N LEU A 198 16.13 -51.66 -8.23
CA LEU A 198 15.78 -51.00 -9.49
C LEU A 198 14.26 -50.85 -9.70
N SER A 199 13.44 -51.73 -9.10
CA SER A 199 11.98 -51.63 -9.21
C SER A 199 11.47 -50.46 -8.37
N ALA A 200 11.92 -50.35 -7.13
CA ALA A 200 11.58 -49.25 -6.25
C ALA A 200 12.08 -47.91 -6.80
N ILE A 201 13.33 -47.86 -7.28
CA ILE A 201 13.91 -46.65 -7.89
C ILE A 201 13.06 -46.16 -9.07
N ARG A 202 12.65 -47.06 -9.98
CA ARG A 202 11.80 -46.68 -11.13
C ARG A 202 10.43 -46.18 -10.70
N SER A 203 9.84 -46.74 -9.65
CA SER A 203 8.58 -46.25 -9.09
C SER A 203 8.72 -44.81 -8.60
N PHE A 204 9.74 -44.54 -7.78
CA PHE A 204 9.99 -43.20 -7.27
C PHE A 204 10.31 -42.18 -8.38
N VAL A 205 11.01 -42.59 -9.44
CA VAL A 205 11.25 -41.72 -10.61
C VAL A 205 9.94 -41.33 -11.31
N ALA A 206 9.00 -42.26 -11.43
CA ALA A 206 7.67 -41.96 -11.99
C ALA A 206 6.86 -41.05 -11.07
N ASP A 207 6.96 -41.24 -9.76
CA ASP A 207 6.31 -40.40 -8.76
C ASP A 207 6.87 -38.96 -8.76
N THR A 208 8.18 -38.80 -8.99
CA THR A 208 8.83 -37.49 -9.20
C THR A 208 8.29 -36.75 -10.42
N ASP A 209 7.89 -37.46 -11.49
CA ASP A 209 7.27 -36.83 -12.65
C ASP A 209 5.91 -36.23 -12.33
N VAL A 210 5.12 -36.89 -11.48
CA VAL A 210 3.83 -36.38 -11.01
C VAL A 210 4.04 -35.09 -10.23
N LEU A 211 4.94 -35.10 -9.24
CA LEU A 211 5.24 -33.92 -8.41
C LEU A 211 5.78 -32.75 -9.25
N THR A 212 6.67 -33.04 -10.20
CA THR A 212 7.23 -32.00 -11.10
C THR A 212 6.15 -31.40 -12.00
N ALA A 213 5.23 -32.22 -12.52
CA ALA A 213 4.12 -31.77 -13.33
C ALA A 213 3.14 -30.92 -12.51
N GLU A 214 2.78 -31.35 -11.29
CA GLU A 214 1.95 -30.57 -10.37
C GLU A 214 2.56 -29.20 -10.10
N LEU A 215 3.83 -29.13 -9.67
CA LEU A 215 4.53 -27.87 -9.43
C LEU A 215 4.66 -26.98 -10.69
N SER A 216 4.62 -27.58 -11.89
CA SER A 216 4.65 -26.83 -13.16
C SER A 216 3.28 -26.31 -13.57
N LEU A 217 2.20 -26.98 -13.16
CA LEU A 217 0.81 -26.63 -13.44
C LEU A 217 0.25 -25.61 -12.46
N ILE A 218 0.87 -25.47 -11.28
CA ILE A 218 0.57 -24.37 -10.37
C ILE A 218 0.91 -23.08 -11.12
N GLU A 219 -0.13 -22.44 -11.68
CA GLU A 219 0.01 -21.16 -12.34
C GLU A 219 0.63 -20.19 -11.35
N ASN A 220 1.85 -19.74 -11.66
CA ASN A 220 2.39 -18.54 -11.05
C ASN A 220 1.29 -17.47 -11.11
N GLY A 221 1.17 -16.66 -10.05
CA GLY A 221 0.34 -15.46 -10.02
C GLY A 221 0.72 -14.42 -11.09
N SER A 222 0.74 -14.81 -12.35
CA SER A 222 0.83 -14.00 -13.56
C SER A 222 -0.36 -13.03 -13.63
N LYS A 223 -1.47 -13.35 -12.95
CA LYS A 223 -2.51 -12.37 -12.58
C LYS A 223 -2.01 -11.24 -11.67
N LEU A 224 -1.15 -11.53 -10.68
CA LEU A 224 -0.54 -10.50 -9.82
C LEU A 224 0.41 -9.58 -10.59
N GLN A 225 0.98 -10.03 -11.71
CA GLN A 225 1.82 -9.19 -12.59
C GLN A 225 1.00 -8.22 -13.47
N ILE A 226 -0.28 -8.51 -13.71
CA ILE A 226 -1.16 -7.72 -14.59
C ILE A 226 -2.02 -6.74 -13.78
N GLU A 227 -2.44 -7.10 -12.58
CA GLU A 227 -3.16 -6.19 -11.66
C GLU A 227 -2.23 -5.25 -10.87
N ASN A 228 -0.93 -5.55 -10.77
CA ASN A 228 0.07 -4.65 -10.19
C ASN A 228 0.99 -4.03 -11.26
N LYS A 229 0.43 -3.32 -12.24
CA LYS A 229 1.22 -2.31 -12.96
C LYS A 229 1.84 -1.29 -11.98
N ASP A 230 1.19 -1.17 -10.82
CA ASP A 230 1.61 -0.42 -9.65
C ASP A 230 2.84 -1.02 -8.94
N LEU A 231 3.22 -2.29 -9.12
CA LEU A 231 4.45 -2.84 -8.48
C LEU A 231 5.73 -2.14 -8.94
N LYS A 232 5.73 -1.51 -10.13
CA LYS A 232 6.85 -0.67 -10.60
C LYS A 232 6.80 0.77 -10.08
N GLU A 233 5.63 1.28 -9.71
CA GLU A 233 5.46 2.60 -9.06
C GLU A 233 5.55 2.50 -7.53
N LEU A 234 5.24 1.33 -6.95
CA LEU A 234 5.37 0.93 -5.54
C LEU A 234 6.81 0.89 -5.04
N ILE A 235 7.77 0.88 -5.97
CA ILE A 235 9.22 0.89 -5.76
C ILE A 235 9.77 2.24 -6.24
N ALA A 236 9.24 3.33 -5.68
CA ALA A 236 9.85 4.65 -5.75
C ALA A 236 11.22 4.63 -5.01
N PRO A 237 12.16 5.53 -5.36
CA PRO A 237 13.62 5.26 -5.39
C PRO A 237 14.33 4.92 -4.09
N SER A 238 13.69 5.00 -2.92
CA SER A 238 14.35 4.78 -1.62
C SER A 238 14.59 3.31 -1.26
N THR A 239 14.12 2.36 -2.08
CA THR A 239 14.33 0.90 -1.87
C THR A 239 14.72 0.13 -3.13
N GLN A 240 15.04 0.81 -4.24
CA GLN A 240 15.32 0.17 -5.53
C GLN A 240 16.58 -0.72 -5.55
N GLU A 241 17.58 -0.47 -4.70
CA GLU A 241 18.80 -1.30 -4.70
C GLU A 241 18.49 -2.75 -4.29
N VAL A 242 17.61 -2.97 -3.31
CA VAL A 242 17.42 -4.33 -2.75
C VAL A 242 16.56 -5.22 -3.65
N TYR A 243 15.54 -4.69 -4.35
CA TYR A 243 14.61 -5.51 -5.14
C TYR A 243 15.13 -5.82 -6.55
N PHE A 244 15.81 -4.86 -7.21
CA PHE A 244 16.46 -5.13 -8.50
C PHE A 244 17.71 -5.99 -8.34
N ASP A 245 18.47 -5.84 -7.25
CA ASP A 245 19.58 -6.74 -6.96
C ASP A 245 19.07 -8.13 -6.58
N PHE A 246 18.01 -8.28 -5.78
CA PHE A 246 17.42 -9.60 -5.50
C PHE A 246 16.88 -10.31 -6.75
N LEU A 247 16.21 -9.60 -7.66
CA LEU A 247 15.74 -10.19 -8.91
C LEU A 247 16.89 -10.46 -9.90
N LYS A 248 17.89 -9.56 -10.01
CA LYS A 248 19.07 -9.79 -10.84
C LYS A 248 19.91 -10.94 -10.31
N GLU A 249 20.20 -10.98 -9.02
CA GLU A 249 21.09 -11.97 -8.39
C GLU A 249 20.49 -13.38 -8.50
N ASN A 250 19.17 -13.53 -8.33
CA ASN A 250 18.48 -14.80 -8.56
C ASN A 250 18.41 -15.22 -10.04
N LEU A 251 18.24 -14.27 -10.98
CA LEU A 251 18.30 -14.54 -12.44
C LEU A 251 19.73 -14.75 -12.96
N PHE A 252 20.73 -14.17 -12.30
CA PHE A 252 22.14 -14.26 -12.68
C PHE A 252 22.76 -15.55 -12.16
N GLN A 253 22.38 -16.03 -10.96
CA GLN A 253 22.80 -17.35 -10.48
C GLN A 253 22.26 -18.48 -11.35
N THR A 254 21.01 -18.43 -11.80
CA THR A 254 20.45 -19.45 -12.71
C THR A 254 21.15 -19.48 -14.06
N LYS A 255 21.48 -18.32 -14.65
CA LYS A 255 22.24 -18.27 -15.90
C LYS A 255 23.69 -18.73 -15.75
N THR A 256 24.33 -18.42 -14.61
CA THR A 256 25.72 -18.78 -14.35
C THR A 256 25.87 -20.28 -14.09
N VAL A 257 24.92 -20.90 -13.36
CA VAL A 257 24.90 -22.35 -13.12
C VAL A 257 24.64 -23.11 -14.42
N ILE A 258 23.69 -22.66 -15.25
CA ILE A 258 23.45 -23.26 -16.57
C ILE A 258 24.67 -23.11 -17.48
N LEU A 259 25.36 -21.97 -17.47
CA LEU A 259 26.58 -21.75 -18.24
C LEU A 259 27.74 -22.64 -17.76
N LEU A 260 27.89 -22.82 -16.44
CA LEU A 260 28.91 -23.69 -15.85
C LEU A 260 28.66 -25.17 -16.15
N ILE A 261 27.39 -25.60 -16.17
CA ILE A 261 27.00 -26.95 -16.58
C ILE A 261 27.31 -27.16 -18.07
N ILE A 262 26.99 -26.20 -18.94
CA ILE A 262 27.30 -26.28 -20.38
C ILE A 262 28.82 -26.30 -20.62
N ILE A 263 29.60 -25.48 -19.90
CA ILE A 263 31.07 -25.45 -20.00
C ILE A 263 31.68 -26.77 -19.50
N ALA A 264 31.21 -27.30 -18.37
CA ALA A 264 31.64 -28.60 -17.86
C ALA A 264 31.32 -29.73 -18.86
N TRP A 265 30.16 -29.68 -19.50
CA TRP A 265 29.77 -30.65 -20.53
C TRP A 265 30.68 -30.59 -21.77
N ILE A 266 31.05 -29.39 -22.23
CA ILE A 266 31.98 -29.20 -23.34
C ILE A 266 33.39 -29.72 -22.99
N PHE A 267 33.86 -29.49 -21.76
CA PHE A 267 35.18 -29.99 -21.32
C PHE A 267 35.23 -31.50 -21.11
N CYS A 268 34.12 -32.15 -20.76
CA CYS A 268 34.05 -33.60 -20.57
C CYS A 268 33.83 -34.39 -21.88
N PHE A 269 33.31 -33.76 -22.93
CA PHE A 269 32.92 -34.47 -24.17
C PHE A 269 33.55 -33.92 -25.47
N CYS A 270 34.29 -32.81 -25.43
CA CYS A 270 34.96 -32.24 -26.61
C CYS A 270 36.48 -32.07 -26.48
N LEU A 271 37.10 -32.66 -25.45
CA LEU A 271 38.55 -32.82 -25.24
C LEU A 271 38.85 -34.30 -24.97
#